data_AF-A0A5J5LCJ4-F1
#
_entry.id   AF-A0A5J5LCJ4-F1
#
_cell.length_a   1.000
_cell.length_b   1.000
_cell.length_c   1.000
_cell.angle_alpha   90.00
_cell.angle_beta   90.00
_cell.angle_gamma   90.00
#
_symmetry.space_group_name_H-M   'P 1'
#
loop_
_entity.id
_entity.type
_entity.pdbx_description
1 polymer ?
#
loop_
_entity_poly.entity_id
_entity_poly.type
_entity_poly.pdbx_seq_one_letter_code
_entity_poly.pdbx_strand_id
1 'polypeptide(L)' 'MYRYAYGVTKFSEQLDAIGSTTRSSAVEPADWNVMLTKLAGAAGGVFGLIWFLSAVLRV' A
#
# COMPACT_ATOMS: atom_id res chain seq x y z
N MET A 1 -0.72 10.45 5.31
CA MET A 1 -0.36 9.55 4.20
C MET A 1 0.97 8.81 4.40
N TYR A 2 2.08 9.49 4.77
CA TYR A 2 3.41 8.85 4.91
C TYR A 2 3.45 7.67 5.89
N ARG A 3 2.83 7.82 7.07
CA ARG A 3 2.84 6.82 8.16
C ARG A 3 2.06 5.54 7.82
N TYR A 4 0.96 5.67 7.09
CA TYR A 4 0.11 4.55 6.68
C TYR A 4 0.74 3.73 5.55
N ALA A 5 1.26 4.40 4.51
CA ALA A 5 1.96 3.71 3.43
C ALA A 5 3.17 2.94 3.96
N TYR A 6 3.99 3.60 4.79
CA TYR A 6 5.14 2.98 5.42
C TYR A 6 4.77 1.75 6.26
N GLY A 7 3.70 1.81 7.06
CA GLY A 7 3.26 0.67 7.87
C GLY A 7 2.80 -0.53 7.03
N VAL A 8 2.02 -0.29 5.97
CA VAL A 8 1.55 -1.34 5.05
C VAL A 8 2.71 -1.98 4.31
N THR A 9 3.62 -1.16 3.79
CA THR A 9 4.81 -1.65 3.10
C THR A 9 5.71 -2.44 4.05
N LYS A 10 5.95 -1.95 5.27
CA LYS A 10 6.78 -2.64 6.27
C LYS A 10 6.20 -4.01 6.62
N PHE A 11 4.89 -4.11 6.77
CA PHE A 11 4.23 -5.39 7.03
C PHE A 11 4.40 -6.37 5.86
N SER A 12 4.25 -5.91 4.62
CA SER A 12 4.48 -6.75 3.43
C SER A 12 5.91 -7.28 3.37
N GLU A 13 6.90 -6.42 3.60
CA GLU A 13 8.32 -6.79 3.61
C GLU A 13 8.65 -7.75 4.77
N GLN A 14 7.96 -7.60 5.90
CA GLN A 14 8.07 -8.53 7.02
C GLN A 14 7.52 -9.93 6.71
N LEU A 15 6.45 -10.03 5.91
CA LEU A 15 5.91 -11.29 5.43
C LEU A 15 6.85 -11.95 4.40
N ASP A 16 7.41 -11.17 3.48
CA ASP A 16 8.41 -11.66 2.51
C ASP A 16 9.70 -12.12 3.19
N ALA A 17 10.04 -11.53 4.34
CA ALA A 17 11.18 -11.95 5.14
C ALA A 17 10.95 -13.25 5.94
N ILE A 18 9.75 -13.87 5.91
CA ILE A 18 9.49 -15.15 6.58
C ILE A 18 10.38 -16.23 5.95
N GLY A 19 11.30 -16.79 6.75
CA GLY A 19 12.32 -17.74 6.30
C GLY A 19 13.70 -17.12 6.04
N SER A 20 13.84 -15.79 6.16
CA SER A 20 15.13 -15.09 6.20
C SER A 20 15.77 -15.19 7.59
N THR A 21 17.09 -15.09 7.65
CA THR A 21 17.84 -14.93 8.92
C THR A 21 17.66 -13.54 9.54
N THR A 22 17.05 -12.60 8.82
CA THR A 22 16.76 -11.25 9.30
C THR A 22 15.56 -11.26 10.23
N ARG A 23 15.71 -10.67 11.43
CA ARG A 23 14.61 -10.50 12.37
C ARG A 23 13.54 -9.59 11.76
N SER A 24 12.29 -10.05 11.66
CA SER A 24 11.19 -9.27 11.05
C SER A 24 11.04 -7.86 11.62
N SER A 25 11.28 -7.64 12.92
CA SER A 25 11.20 -6.30 13.52
C SER A 25 12.26 -5.30 13.02
N ALA A 26 13.36 -5.79 12.46
CA ALA A 26 14.46 -4.98 11.90
C ALA A 26 14.31 -4.75 10.39
N VAL A 27 13.29 -5.34 9.75
CA VAL A 27 13.03 -5.15 8.32
C VAL A 27 12.43 -3.75 8.12
N GLU A 28 13.12 -2.94 7.34
CA GLU A 28 12.70 -1.60 6.95
C GLU A 28 12.15 -1.63 5.52
N PRO A 29 11.01 -0.98 5.25
CA PRO A 29 10.42 -1.00 3.92
C PRO A 29 11.27 -0.22 2.93
N ALA A 30 11.40 -0.77 1.72
CA ALA A 30 12.08 -0.06 0.66
C ALA A 30 11.26 1.17 0.21
N ASP A 31 11.94 2.30 -0.03
CA ASP A 31 11.29 3.56 -0.40
C ASP A 31 10.44 3.45 -1.67
N TRP A 32 10.88 2.65 -2.64
CA TRP A 32 10.13 2.41 -3.89
C TRP A 32 8.80 1.69 -3.62
N ASN A 33 8.76 0.78 -2.65
CA ASN A 33 7.56 0.02 -2.29
C ASN A 33 6.58 0.91 -1.49
N VAL A 34 7.11 1.82 -0.67
CA VAL A 34 6.32 2.90 -0.04
C VAL A 34 5.72 3.83 -1.10
N MET A 35 6.48 4.17 -2.13
CA MET A 35 6.01 5.01 -3.24
C MET A 35 4.90 4.31 -4.06
N LEU A 36 5.07 3.03 -4.38
CA LEU A 36 4.03 2.22 -5.05
C LEU A 36 2.75 2.15 -4.21
N THR A 37 2.87 1.94 -2.90
CA THR A 37 1.71 1.87 -2.00
C THR A 37 0.92 3.19 -2.00
N LYS A 38 1.62 4.33 -2.06
CA LYS A 38 0.97 5.65 -2.20
C LYS A 38 0.26 5.80 -3.55
N LEU A 39 0.91 5.41 -4.65
CA LEU A 39 0.34 5.48 -5.99
C LEU A 39 -0.88 4.57 -6.13
N ALA A 40 -0.82 3.34 -5.63
CA ALA A 40 -1.92 2.40 -5.63
C ALA A 40 -3.11 2.92 -4.83
N GLY A 41 -2.88 3.50 -3.65
CA GLY A 41 -3.93 4.13 -2.85
C GLY A 41 -4.57 5.33 -3.57
N ALA A 42 -3.78 6.18 -4.22
CA ALA A 42 -4.30 7.30 -5.00
C ALA A 42 -5.12 6.83 -6.22
N ALA A 43 -4.59 5.88 -6.99
CA ALA A 43 -5.27 5.31 -8.15
C ALA A 43 -6.56 4.60 -7.75
N GLY A 44 -6.52 3.79 -6.68
CA GLY A 44 -7.70 3.13 -6.12
C GLY A 44 -8.75 4.11 -5.62
N GLY A 45 -8.34 5.22 -4.99
CA GLY A 45 -9.25 6.28 -4.57
C GLY A 45 -9.95 6.98 -5.74
N VAL A 46 -9.20 7.32 -6.79
CA VAL A 46 -9.76 7.92 -8.02
C VAL A 46 -10.69 6.96 -8.72
N PHE A 47 -10.26 5.71 -8.92
CA PHE A 47 -11.08 4.67 -9.54
C PHE A 47 -12.36 4.42 -8.75
N GLY A 48 -12.25 4.25 -7.42
CA GLY A 48 -13.40 4.01 -6.55
C GLY A 48 -14.40 5.17 -6.57
N LEU A 49 -13.91 6.41 -6.62
CA LEU A 49 -14.77 7.58 -6.75
C LEU A 49 -15.51 7.61 -8.09
N ILE A 50 -14.81 7.39 -9.21
CA ILE A 50 -15.42 7.33 -10.54
C ILE A 50 -16.49 6.24 -10.57
N TRP A 51 -16.14 5.03 -10.15
CA TRP A 51 -17.05 3.89 -10.11
C TRP A 51 -18.28 4.17 -9.25
N PHE A 52 -18.08 4.74 -8.04
CA PHE A 52 -19.17 5.08 -7.14
C PHE A 52 -20.11 6.12 -7.75
N LEU A 53 -19.57 7.17 -8.38
CA LEU A 53 -20.36 8.20 -9.04
C LEU A 53 -21.14 7.64 -10.22
N SER A 54 -20.53 6.81 -11.07
CA SER A 54 -21.25 6.10 -12.14
C SER A 54 -22.38 5.24 -11.59
N ALA A 55 -22.13 4.47 -10.54
CA ALA A 55 -23.13 3.60 -9.92
C ALA A 55 -24.31 4.38 -9.33
N VAL A 56 -24.06 5.51 -8.66
CA VAL A 56 -25.09 6.33 -8.01
C VAL A 56 -25.85 7.19 -9.02
N LEU A 57 -25.15 7.82 -9.96
CA LEU A 57 -25.75 8.70 -10.97
C LEU A 57 -26.44 7.91 -12.09
N ARG A 58 -26.24 6.58 -12.14
CA ARG A 58 -26.72 5.69 -13.21
C ARG A 58 -26.29 6.18 -14.60
N VAL A 59 -25.07 6.70 -14.68
CA VAL A 59 -24.39 7.13 -15.92
C VAL A 59 -23.39 6.07 -16.33
#